data_AF-A0A849C760-F1
#
_entry.id   AF-A0A849C760-F1
#
_cell.length_a   1.000
_cell.length_b   1.000
_cell.length_c   1.000
_cell.angle_alpha   90.00
_cell.angle_beta   90.00
_cell.angle_gamma   90.00
#
_symmetry.space_group_name_H-M   'P 1'
#
loop_
_entity.id
_entity.type
_entity.pdbx_description
1 polymer ?
#
loop_
_entity_poly.entity_id
_entity_poly.type
_entity_poly.pdbx_seq_one_letter_code
_entity_poly.pdbx_strand_id
1 'polypeptide(L)' 'MSDIATVGIGCRYAGCIDAPESFWDFVADQRDGVVDIAAQRWDYRRFYDSDKRTPGRMRAKRAAFLTGDPQPLPR' A
#
# COMPACT_ATOMS: atom_id res chain seq x y z
N MET A 1 -31.85 -9.62 -20.46
CA MET A 1 -30.68 -8.97 -19.84
C MET A 1 -29.49 -9.34 -20.68
N SER A 2 -28.66 -8.37 -21.07
CA SER A 2 -27.42 -8.66 -21.80
C SER A 2 -26.31 -8.83 -20.77
N ASP A 3 -25.58 -9.93 -20.87
CA ASP A 3 -24.41 -10.16 -20.02
C ASP A 3 -23.24 -9.28 -20.47
N ILE A 4 -22.42 -8.89 -19.51
CA ILE A 4 -21.20 -8.10 -19.71
C ILE A 4 -20.00 -9.01 -19.45
N ALA A 5 -19.10 -9.11 -20.43
CA ALA A 5 -17.87 -9.87 -20.30
C ALA A 5 -16.71 -9.00 -19.80
N THR A 6 -15.89 -9.54 -18.90
CA THR A 6 -14.57 -8.98 -18.58
C THR A 6 -13.55 -9.54 -19.57
N VAL A 7 -12.95 -8.68 -20.38
CA VAL A 7 -12.03 -9.08 -21.46
C VAL A 7 -10.55 -8.90 -21.10
N GLY A 8 -10.24 -8.33 -19.93
CA GLY A 8 -8.86 -8.16 -19.46
C GLY A 8 -8.80 -7.44 -18.11
N ILE A 9 -7.65 -7.58 -17.43
CA ILE A 9 -7.35 -6.94 -16.14
C ILE A 9 -5.89 -6.49 -16.11
N GLY A 10 -5.59 -5.49 -15.27
CA GLY A 10 -4.23 -5.02 -14.98
C GLY A 10 -4.21 -4.35 -13.61
N CYS A 11 -3.13 -4.50 -12.86
CA CYS A 11 -3.06 -4.01 -11.49
C CYS A 11 -1.64 -3.64 -11.05
N ARG A 12 -1.55 -2.78 -10.03
CA ARG A 12 -0.34 -2.57 -9.23
C ARG A 12 -0.74 -2.54 -7.77
N TYR A 13 -0.07 -3.32 -6.94
CA TYR A 13 -0.34 -3.41 -5.50
C TYR A 13 0.95 -3.39 -4.69
N ALA A 14 0.81 -3.30 -3.37
CA ALA A 14 1.92 -3.43 -2.46
C ALA A 14 2.56 -4.82 -2.52
N GLY A 15 3.83 -4.91 -2.15
CA GLY A 15 4.60 -6.17 -2.26
C GLY A 15 5.19 -6.42 -3.65
N CYS A 16 5.46 -5.35 -4.41
CA CYS A 16 6.05 -5.43 -5.76
C CYS A 16 5.17 -6.20 -6.76
N ILE A 17 3.85 -6.05 -6.64
CA ILE A 17 2.88 -6.63 -7.56
C ILE A 17 2.61 -5.61 -8.68
N ASP A 18 2.94 -5.97 -9.92
CA ASP A 18 2.82 -5.10 -11.09
C ASP A 18 2.02 -5.72 -12.26
N ALA A 19 1.58 -6.96 -12.09
CA ALA A 19 0.76 -7.70 -13.04
C ALA A 19 -0.20 -8.69 -12.35
N PRO A 20 -1.31 -9.10 -13.00
CA PRO A 20 -2.25 -10.07 -12.46
C PRO A 20 -1.62 -11.40 -12.03
N GLU A 21 -0.59 -11.86 -12.75
CA GLU A 21 0.14 -13.09 -12.44
C GLU A 21 0.89 -12.95 -11.11
N SER A 22 1.64 -11.85 -10.95
CA SER A 22 2.36 -11.54 -9.71
C SER A 22 1.41 -11.34 -8.51
N PHE A 23 0.20 -10.85 -8.76
CA PHE A 23 -0.85 -10.74 -7.75
C PHE A 23 -1.33 -12.12 -7.32
N TRP A 24 -1.59 -13.01 -8.28
CA TRP A 24 -2.04 -14.36 -7.99
C TRP A 24 -1.00 -15.14 -7.19
N ASP A 25 0.26 -15.10 -7.60
CA ASP A 25 1.36 -15.74 -6.86
C ASP A 25 1.46 -15.19 -5.42
N PHE A 26 1.29 -13.88 -5.26
CA PHE A 26 1.30 -13.25 -3.93
C PHE A 26 0.20 -13.76 -3.01
N VAL A 27 -1.02 -13.93 -3.54
CA VAL A 27 -2.17 -14.44 -2.78
C VAL A 27 -2.01 -15.94 -2.50
N ALA A 28 -1.61 -16.72 -3.50
CA ALA A 28 -1.40 -18.16 -3.38
C ALA A 28 -0.32 -18.49 -2.33
N ASP A 29 0.76 -17.71 -2.29
CA ASP A 29 1.84 -17.84 -1.31
C ASP A 29 1.53 -17.19 0.05
N GLN A 30 0.34 -16.60 0.21
CA GLN A 30 -0.11 -15.93 1.44
C GLN A 30 0.89 -14.87 1.96
N ARG A 31 1.50 -14.11 1.04
CA ARG A 31 2.50 -13.10 1.38
C ARG A 31 1.89 -11.88 2.07
N ASP A 32 2.69 -11.18 2.88
CA ASP A 32 2.33 -9.91 3.52
C ASP A 32 3.10 -8.75 2.88
N GLY A 33 2.36 -7.75 2.38
CA GLY A 33 2.90 -6.57 1.69
C GLY A 33 3.03 -5.36 2.62
N VAL A 34 2.66 -5.52 3.88
CA VAL A 34 2.71 -4.47 4.90
C VAL A 34 4.15 -4.32 5.39
N VAL A 35 4.73 -3.15 5.16
CA VAL A 35 6.08 -2.80 5.57
C VAL A 35 6.06 -1.64 6.56
N ASP A 36 7.18 -1.38 7.24
CA ASP A 36 7.33 -0.14 8.00
C ASP A 36 7.25 1.07 7.07
N ILE A 37 6.65 2.16 7.56
CA ILE A 37 6.57 3.41 6.79
C ILE A 37 7.98 3.94 6.57
N ALA A 38 8.42 3.94 5.31
CA ALA A 38 9.74 4.44 4.94
C ALA A 38 9.85 5.95 5.23
N ALA A 39 10.97 6.37 5.83
CA ALA A 39 11.24 7.77 6.17
C ALA A 39 11.25 8.71 4.96
N GLN A 40 11.50 8.16 3.76
CA GLN A 40 11.45 8.89 2.49
C GLN A 40 10.04 9.36 2.13
N ARG A 41 8.98 8.68 2.61
CA ARG A 41 7.59 9.14 2.44
C ARG A 41 7.27 10.21 3.48
N TRP A 42 7.39 9.84 4.76
CA TRP A 42 7.40 10.74 5.90
C TRP A 42 7.99 10.02 7.11
N ASP A 43 8.51 10.78 8.07
CA ASP A 43 8.92 10.22 9.36
C ASP A 43 7.68 9.97 10.24
N TYR A 44 7.19 8.73 10.25
CA TYR A 44 6.01 8.34 11.03
C TYR A 44 6.18 8.62 12.53
N ARG A 45 7.41 8.68 13.05
CA ARG A 45 7.69 8.94 14.47
C ARG A 45 7.24 10.34 14.89
N ARG A 46 7.21 11.29 13.95
CA ARG A 46 6.71 12.66 14.18
C ARG A 46 5.20 12.74 14.36
N PHE A 47 4.47 11.73 13.90
CA PHE A 47 3.00 11.70 13.88
C PHE A 47 2.41 10.57 14.73
N TYR A 48 3.23 9.61 15.16
CA TYR A 48 2.79 8.46 15.93
C TYR A 48 2.41 8.85 17.37
N ASP A 49 1.27 8.35 17.83
CA ASP A 49 0.88 8.33 19.24
C ASP A 49 0.18 7.00 19.56
N SER A 50 0.48 6.44 20.73
CA SER A 50 -0.18 5.23 21.24
C SER A 50 -1.59 5.50 21.77
N ASP A 51 -1.89 6.73 22.22
CA ASP A 51 -3.22 7.13 22.67
C ASP A 51 -4.15 7.38 21.46
N LYS A 52 -5.30 6.72 21.47
CA LYS A 52 -6.32 6.83 20.42
C LYS A 52 -7.03 8.18 20.42
N ARG A 53 -6.95 8.93 21.51
CA ARG A 53 -7.68 10.19 21.69
C ARG A 53 -6.86 11.41 21.34
N THR A 54 -5.55 11.27 21.11
CA THR A 54 -4.70 12.43 20.78
C THR A 54 -5.09 12.97 19.40
N PRO A 55 -5.60 14.21 19.32
CA PRO A 55 -5.97 14.80 18.04
C PRO A 55 -4.76 14.98 17.11
N GLY A 56 -4.95 14.72 15.82
CA GLY A 56 -3.90 14.91 14.80
C GLY A 56 -2.75 13.89 14.85
N ARG A 57 -2.92 12.78 15.60
CA ARG A 57 -1.93 11.70 15.67
C ARG A 57 -2.39 10.44 14.97
N MET A 58 -1.42 9.67 14.50
CA MET A 58 -1.60 8.41 13.81
C MET A 58 -1.16 7.26 14.71
N ARG A 59 -1.80 6.10 14.62
CA ARG A 59 -1.43 4.91 15.41
C ARG A 59 -0.79 3.80 14.58
N ALA A 60 -0.69 3.99 13.27
CA ALA A 60 -0.06 3.05 12.37
C ALA A 60 1.40 3.44 12.14
N LYS A 61 2.30 2.47 12.30
CA LYS A 61 3.72 2.57 11.93
C LYS A 61 4.08 1.71 10.70
N ARG A 62 3.13 0.87 10.28
CA ARG A 62 3.24 -0.06 9.16
C ARG A 62 2.06 0.14 8.21
N ALA A 63 2.32 0.06 6.92
CA ALA A 63 1.33 0.20 5.85
C ALA A 63 1.81 -0.51 4.57
N ALA A 64 0.90 -0.70 3.62
CA ALA A 64 1.19 -1.33 2.34
C ALA A 64 1.27 -0.24 1.25
N PHE A 65 2.38 -0.19 0.52
CA PHE A 65 2.68 0.89 -0.43
C PHE A 65 3.00 0.36 -1.82
N LEU A 66 2.68 1.15 -2.86
CA LEU A 66 3.12 0.86 -4.22
C LEU A 66 4.64 0.99 -4.36
N THR A 67 5.21 0.12 -5.19
CA THR A 67 6.63 0.15 -5.55
C THR A 67 6.94 1.34 -6.46
N GLY A 68 8.01 2.07 -6.17
CA GLY A 68 8.50 3.19 -7.00
C GLY A 68 7.93 4.57 -6.67
N ASP A 69 7.14 4.70 -5.61
CA ASP A 69 6.54 5.98 -5.20
C ASP A 69 7.29 6.59 -3.99
N PRO A 70 8.11 7.63 -4.25
CA PRO A 70 8.12 8.84 -3.47
C PRO A 70 7.42 9.94 -4.27
N GLN A 71 6.24 10.35 -3.86
CA GLN A 71 5.60 11.52 -4.46
C GLN A 71 6.57 12.71 -4.38
N PRO A 72 6.98 13.31 -5.51
CA PRO A 72 7.75 14.55 -5.45
C PRO A 72 6.83 15.61 -4.86
N LEU A 73 7.25 16.24 -3.76
CA LEU A 73 6.59 17.42 -3.23
C LEU A 73 6.46 18.46 -4.37
N PRO A 74 5.32 19.14 -4.52
CA PRO A 74 5.25 20.29 -5.42
C PRO A 74 6.35 21.28 -5.02
N ARG A 75 7.11 21.78 -6.00
CA ARG A 75 8.08 22.86 -5.80
C ARG A 75 7.40 24.10 -5.21
#